data_AF-A0A4R3THD6-F1
#
_entry.id   AF-A0A4R3THD6-F1
#
_cell.length_a   1.000
_cell.length_b   1.000
_cell.length_c   1.000
_cell.angle_alpha   90.00
_cell.angle_beta   90.00
_cell.angle_gamma   90.00
#
_symmetry.space_group_name_H-M   'P 1'
#
loop_
_entity.id
_entity.type
_entity.pdbx_description
1 polymer ?
#
loop_
_entity_poly.entity_id
_entity_poly.type
_entity_poly.pdbx_seq_one_letter_code
_entity_poly.pdbx_strand_id
1 'polypeptide(L)'
;MQGYRIAIILGLAAATIAPASARSAIDDALAGADDTVGAVAKPDYLECVPYARQLSGIQIFGDAHTWWSQAQGRYAIGHTPRIGAVMAMEPYANSQLGHVATVSKVIDSRTILVSHANWSPIEGSRGRIEKNVTVLDVSARNDWSEVRVWYAPIHNLGNTHWPVSGFIYNARPNSGPAGGQDPTLQRLDDVSATPEAPKKRKKGRRSDPIGEIIAGLY
;
A
#
# COMPACT_ATOMS: atom_id res chain seq x y z
N MET A 1 29.88 -66.99 -41.92
CA MET A 1 29.86 -68.20 -41.07
C MET A 1 31.22 -68.31 -40.41
N GLN A 2 31.37 -67.75 -39.21
CA GLN A 2 32.63 -67.75 -38.46
C GLN A 2 32.38 -68.49 -37.14
N GLY A 3 33.13 -69.58 -36.93
CA GLY A 3 32.90 -70.56 -35.88
C GLY A 3 33.24 -70.08 -34.47
N TYR A 4 32.46 -70.59 -33.51
CA TYR A 4 32.67 -70.50 -32.08
C TYR A 4 33.97 -71.19 -31.67
N ARG A 5 34.77 -70.54 -30.81
CA ARG A 5 35.77 -71.20 -29.97
C ARG A 5 35.46 -70.88 -28.52
N ILE A 6 34.97 -71.89 -27.81
CA ILE A 6 34.79 -71.92 -26.37
C ILE A 6 36.18 -72.12 -25.75
N ALA A 7 36.59 -71.19 -24.89
CA ALA A 7 37.71 -71.39 -23.97
C ALA A 7 37.27 -70.93 -22.58
N ILE A 8 37.03 -71.90 -21.71
CA ILE A 8 36.80 -71.74 -20.27
C ILE A 8 38.18 -71.58 -19.63
N ILE A 9 38.45 -70.45 -18.96
CA ILE A 9 39.55 -70.35 -18.00
C ILE A 9 39.04 -69.74 -16.69
N LEU A 10 39.37 -70.48 -15.64
CA LEU A 10 39.09 -70.30 -14.22
C LEU A 10 39.50 -68.92 -13.65
N GLY A 11 38.55 -68.32 -12.94
CA GLY A 11 38.65 -67.90 -11.53
C GLY A 11 39.93 -67.24 -11.01
N LEU A 12 39.85 -65.93 -10.78
CA LEU A 12 40.53 -65.28 -9.65
C LEU A 12 39.55 -64.28 -9.02
N ALA A 13 39.01 -64.62 -7.85
CA ALA A 13 38.17 -63.71 -7.06
C ALA A 13 39.06 -62.75 -6.26
N ALA A 14 39.10 -61.48 -6.67
CA ALA A 14 39.68 -60.41 -5.87
C ALA A 14 38.62 -59.89 -4.88
N ALA A 15 38.69 -60.33 -3.63
CA ALA A 15 37.91 -59.74 -2.54
C ALA A 15 38.48 -58.35 -2.24
N THR A 16 37.77 -57.30 -2.65
CA THR A 16 38.07 -55.93 -2.23
C THR A 16 37.39 -55.70 -0.87
N ILE A 17 38.19 -55.71 0.19
CA ILE A 17 37.76 -55.23 1.49
C ILE A 17 37.70 -53.70 1.38
N ALA A 18 36.49 -53.14 1.28
CA ALA A 18 36.31 -51.71 1.45
C ALA A 18 36.64 -51.35 2.92
N PRO A 19 37.38 -50.27 3.20
CA PRO A 19 37.49 -49.79 4.57
C PRO A 19 36.10 -49.28 5.00
N ALA A 20 35.59 -49.81 6.10
CA ALA A 20 34.51 -49.16 6.83
C ALA A 20 35.02 -47.77 7.25
N SER A 21 34.62 -46.74 6.52
CA SER A 21 34.92 -45.36 6.88
C SER A 21 34.18 -45.07 8.18
N ALA A 22 34.92 -45.02 9.27
CA ALA A 22 34.41 -44.57 10.56
C ALA A 22 33.99 -43.10 10.39
N ARG A 23 32.68 -42.87 10.27
CA ARG A 23 32.10 -41.54 10.36
C ARG A 23 32.42 -41.01 11.75
N SER A 24 33.23 -39.96 11.80
CA SER A 24 33.52 -39.31 13.07
C SER A 24 32.29 -38.51 13.48
N ALA A 25 32.00 -38.41 14.78
CA ALA A 25 30.92 -37.57 15.30
C ALA A 25 31.06 -36.07 14.93
N ILE A 26 32.18 -35.69 14.31
CA ILE A 26 32.47 -34.36 13.80
C ILE A 26 31.77 -34.13 12.44
N ASP A 27 31.58 -35.18 11.63
CA ASP A 27 30.88 -35.08 10.34
C ASP A 27 29.37 -34.86 10.50
N ASP A 28 28.76 -35.44 11.54
CA ASP A 28 27.35 -35.19 11.89
C ASP A 28 27.13 -33.78 12.47
N ALA A 29 28.16 -33.17 13.08
CA ALA A 29 28.08 -31.81 13.61
C ALA A 29 28.14 -30.73 12.50
N LEU A 30 28.73 -31.04 11.35
CA LEU A 30 28.77 -30.17 10.16
C LEU A 30 27.55 -30.38 9.25
N ALA A 31 26.90 -31.54 9.31
CA ALA A 31 25.66 -31.82 8.57
C ALA A 31 24.41 -31.19 9.22
N GLY A 32 24.52 -30.70 10.47
CA GLY A 32 23.43 -30.08 11.24
C GLY A 32 23.46 -28.55 11.30
N ALA A 33 24.42 -27.90 10.63
CA ALA A 33 24.58 -26.45 10.69
C ALA A 33 24.16 -25.79 9.37
N ASP A 34 23.00 -25.13 9.44
CA ASP A 34 22.68 -23.90 8.72
C ASP A 34 22.18 -24.00 7.26
N ASP A 35 21.03 -24.68 7.07
CA ASP A 35 20.13 -24.37 5.95
C ASP A 35 18.75 -23.88 6.43
N THR A 36 18.65 -23.46 7.70
CA THR A 36 17.62 -22.50 8.10
C THR A 36 18.14 -21.11 7.82
N VAL A 37 18.34 -20.78 6.54
CA VAL A 37 18.17 -19.40 6.11
C VAL A 37 16.73 -19.08 6.49
N GLY A 38 16.55 -18.53 7.68
CA GLY A 38 15.25 -18.09 8.16
C GLY A 38 14.67 -17.29 7.02
N ALA A 39 13.57 -17.79 6.45
CA ALA A 39 12.88 -17.10 5.38
C ALA A 39 12.64 -15.69 5.92
N VAL A 40 13.42 -14.73 5.44
CA VAL A 40 13.25 -13.34 5.84
C VAL A 40 11.85 -13.05 5.39
N ALA A 41 10.93 -12.94 6.36
CA ALA A 41 9.55 -12.63 6.09
C ALA A 41 9.59 -11.36 5.25
N LYS A 42 9.30 -11.49 3.96
CA LYS A 42 9.19 -10.32 3.10
C LYS A 42 8.14 -9.45 3.79
N PRO A 43 8.43 -8.18 4.06
CA PRO A 43 7.42 -7.29 4.61
C PRO A 43 6.18 -7.45 3.74
N ASP A 44 5.02 -7.69 4.36
CA ASP A 44 3.77 -7.94 3.65
C ASP A 44 3.62 -6.89 2.56
N TYR A 45 3.56 -7.33 1.31
CA TYR A 45 3.41 -6.42 0.19
C TYR A 45 1.97 -5.95 0.16
N LEU A 46 1.75 -4.74 0.68
CA LEU A 46 0.41 -4.20 0.87
C LEU A 46 -0.05 -3.46 -0.37
N GLU A 47 -1.21 -3.86 -0.89
CA GLU A 47 -1.82 -3.27 -2.08
C GLU A 47 -2.86 -2.20 -1.72
N CYS A 48 -3.05 -1.23 -2.62
CA CYS A 48 -4.00 -0.13 -2.40
C CYS A 48 -5.45 -0.61 -2.26
N VAL A 49 -5.86 -1.57 -3.08
CA VAL A 49 -7.24 -2.09 -3.18
C VAL A 49 -7.67 -2.78 -1.87
N PRO A 50 -7.00 -3.83 -1.35
CA PRO A 50 -7.36 -4.45 -0.08
C PRO A 50 -7.37 -3.46 1.09
N TYR A 51 -6.39 -2.55 1.13
CA TYR A 51 -6.30 -1.58 2.22
C TYR A 51 -7.44 -0.55 2.17
N ALA A 52 -7.79 -0.03 0.99
CA ALA A 52 -8.92 0.87 0.83
C ALA A 52 -10.25 0.21 1.20
N ARG A 53 -10.44 -1.07 0.87
CA ARG A 53 -11.64 -1.82 1.31
C ARG A 53 -11.71 -1.93 2.83
N GLN A 54 -10.59 -2.25 3.47
CA GLN A 54 -10.50 -2.38 4.94
C GLN A 54 -10.89 -1.07 5.64
N LEU A 55 -10.42 0.08 5.12
CA LEU A 55 -10.69 1.38 5.73
C LEU A 55 -12.09 1.93 5.43
N SER A 56 -12.58 1.76 4.20
CA SER A 56 -13.83 2.39 3.75
C SER A 56 -15.07 1.51 3.94
N GLY A 57 -14.90 0.19 4.06
CA GLY A 57 -15.99 -0.79 4.03
C GLY A 57 -16.55 -1.09 2.64
N ILE A 58 -16.04 -0.45 1.57
CA ILE A 58 -16.45 -0.71 0.19
C ILE A 58 -16.04 -2.13 -0.22
N GLN A 59 -16.96 -2.84 -0.89
CA GLN A 59 -16.81 -4.24 -1.32
C GLN A 59 -16.66 -4.34 -2.85
N ILE A 60 -15.73 -3.56 -3.39
CA ILE A 60 -15.28 -3.61 -4.79
C ILE A 60 -13.92 -4.30 -4.83
N PHE A 61 -13.69 -5.14 -5.85
CA PHE A 61 -12.51 -5.99 -5.97
C PHE A 61 -11.91 -5.86 -7.37
N GLY A 62 -10.69 -6.37 -7.54
CA GLY A 62 -9.93 -6.27 -8.79
C GLY A 62 -9.13 -4.97 -8.86
N ASP A 63 -8.66 -4.65 -10.06
CA ASP A 63 -7.72 -3.55 -10.30
C ASP A 63 -8.32 -2.19 -9.98
N ALA A 64 -7.50 -1.28 -9.44
CA ALA A 64 -7.93 0.04 -8.97
C ALA A 64 -8.66 0.86 -10.04
N HIS A 65 -8.19 0.86 -11.29
CA HIS A 65 -8.81 1.60 -12.39
C HIS A 65 -10.25 1.17 -12.70
N THR A 66 -10.63 -0.06 -12.35
CA THR A 66 -12.00 -0.55 -12.58
C THR A 66 -12.98 -0.06 -11.53
N TRP A 67 -12.50 0.42 -10.37
CA TRP A 67 -13.35 0.71 -9.22
C TRP A 67 -14.38 1.80 -9.48
N TRP A 68 -14.01 2.84 -10.23
CA TRP A 68 -14.94 3.92 -10.57
C TRP A 68 -16.15 3.41 -11.36
N SER A 69 -15.91 2.59 -12.38
CA SER A 69 -16.98 1.97 -13.18
C SER A 69 -17.79 0.97 -12.34
N GLN A 70 -17.11 0.11 -11.57
CA GLN A 70 -17.79 -0.86 -10.70
C GLN A 70 -18.65 -0.20 -9.62
N ALA A 71 -18.32 1.01 -9.17
CA ALA A 71 -19.10 1.73 -8.18
C ALA A 71 -20.44 2.23 -8.73
N GLN A 72 -20.54 2.46 -10.05
CA GLN A 72 -21.76 2.96 -10.68
C GLN A 72 -22.93 2.01 -10.42
N GLY A 73 -24.03 2.55 -9.91
CA GLY A 73 -25.23 1.77 -9.57
C GLY A 73 -25.10 0.90 -8.31
N ARG A 74 -23.92 0.80 -7.69
CA ARG A 74 -23.69 0.02 -6.45
C ARG A 74 -23.41 0.90 -5.23
N TYR A 75 -22.71 2.01 -5.45
CA TYR A 75 -22.34 3.00 -4.44
C TYR A 75 -22.70 4.40 -4.92
N ALA A 76 -22.93 5.32 -4.00
CA ALA A 76 -22.92 6.74 -4.34
C ALA A 76 -21.51 7.15 -4.76
N ILE A 77 -21.42 7.95 -5.81
CA ILE A 77 -20.17 8.49 -6.34
C ILE A 77 -20.31 10.00 -6.56
N GLY A 78 -19.21 10.74 -6.56
CA GLY A 78 -19.21 12.18 -6.78
C GLY A 78 -17.81 12.78 -6.80
N HIS A 79 -17.71 14.11 -6.83
CA HIS A 79 -16.42 14.83 -6.93
C HIS A 79 -16.06 15.58 -5.65
N THR A 80 -16.87 15.49 -4.60
CA THR A 80 -16.58 16.14 -3.32
C THR A 80 -15.91 15.14 -2.37
N PRO A 81 -14.73 15.43 -1.83
CA PRO A 81 -14.10 14.56 -0.84
C PRO A 81 -14.95 14.51 0.44
N ARG A 82 -15.01 13.32 1.05
CA ARG A 82 -15.64 13.09 2.36
C ARG A 82 -14.77 12.11 3.13
N ILE A 83 -14.71 12.26 4.45
CA ILE A 83 -14.01 11.29 5.32
C ILE A 83 -14.59 9.88 5.05
N GLY A 84 -13.71 8.90 4.90
CA GLY A 84 -14.06 7.51 4.58
C GLY A 84 -14.35 7.24 3.09
N ALA A 85 -14.48 8.27 2.25
CA ALA A 85 -14.64 8.08 0.80
C ALA A 85 -13.34 7.56 0.19
N VAL A 86 -13.45 6.79 -0.89
CA VAL A 86 -12.30 6.32 -1.66
C VAL A 86 -12.12 7.18 -2.89
N MET A 87 -11.01 7.91 -2.96
CA MET A 87 -10.56 8.59 -4.17
C MET A 87 -10.10 7.55 -5.20
N ALA A 88 -10.66 7.60 -6.41
CA ALA A 88 -10.33 6.70 -7.51
C ALA A 88 -9.51 7.45 -8.57
N MET A 89 -8.31 6.97 -8.82
CA MET A 89 -7.36 7.55 -9.78
C MET A 89 -7.23 6.66 -11.02
N GLU A 90 -7.13 7.31 -12.18
CA GLU A 90 -7.01 6.64 -13.47
C GLU A 90 -5.57 6.12 -13.70
N PRO A 91 -5.37 5.13 -14.58
CA PRO A 91 -4.06 4.78 -15.09
C PRO A 91 -3.40 6.00 -15.75
N TYR A 92 -2.23 6.38 -15.26
CA TYR A 92 -1.51 7.56 -15.73
C TYR A 92 -0.02 7.46 -15.39
N ALA A 93 0.83 8.12 -16.17
CA ALA A 93 2.28 8.11 -16.00
C ALA A 93 2.85 6.68 -15.82
N ASN A 94 3.44 6.39 -14.65
CA ASN A 94 4.01 5.10 -14.32
C ASN A 94 3.03 4.14 -13.60
N SER A 95 1.77 4.53 -13.38
CA SER A 95 0.73 3.65 -12.84
C SER A 95 -0.14 3.09 -13.96
N GLN A 96 0.00 1.79 -14.24
CA GLN A 96 -0.81 1.09 -15.23
C GLN A 96 -2.15 0.61 -14.68
N LEU A 97 -2.25 0.38 -13.37
CA LEU A 97 -3.44 -0.18 -12.72
C LEU A 97 -4.37 0.89 -12.13
N GLY A 98 -4.02 2.16 -12.23
CA GLY A 98 -4.66 3.25 -11.48
C GLY A 98 -4.26 3.22 -10.01
N HIS A 99 -5.01 3.94 -9.16
CA HIS A 99 -4.78 3.91 -7.72
C HIS A 99 -6.07 4.22 -6.95
N VAL A 100 -6.16 3.72 -5.71
CA VAL A 100 -7.24 4.08 -4.79
C VAL A 100 -6.67 4.49 -3.45
N ALA A 101 -7.26 5.53 -2.85
CA ALA A 101 -6.84 6.06 -1.55
C ALA A 101 -8.06 6.46 -0.71
N THR A 102 -8.07 6.14 0.57
CA THR A 102 -9.20 6.47 1.45
C THR A 102 -8.96 7.81 2.11
N VAL A 103 -9.90 8.74 2.01
CA VAL A 103 -9.85 10.05 2.66
C VAL A 103 -9.93 9.89 4.17
N SER A 104 -8.90 10.29 4.89
CA SER A 104 -8.89 10.27 6.36
C SER A 104 -9.29 11.61 6.96
N LYS A 105 -9.06 12.73 6.27
CA LYS A 105 -9.46 14.07 6.71
C LYS A 105 -9.66 15.01 5.54
N VAL A 106 -10.63 15.93 5.66
CA VAL A 106 -10.76 17.08 4.76
C VAL A 106 -10.24 18.30 5.50
N ILE A 107 -9.19 18.93 4.97
CA ILE A 107 -8.54 20.09 5.61
C ILE A 107 -9.18 21.39 5.12
N ASP A 108 -9.32 21.53 3.81
CA ASP A 108 -9.93 22.69 3.16
C ASP A 108 -10.49 22.31 1.78
N SER A 109 -10.85 23.31 0.97
CA SER A 109 -11.45 23.09 -0.36
C SER A 109 -10.52 22.40 -1.37
N ARG A 110 -9.21 22.42 -1.14
CA ARG A 110 -8.17 21.86 -2.03
C ARG A 110 -7.26 20.84 -1.35
N THR A 111 -7.33 20.70 -0.03
CA THR A 111 -6.42 19.84 0.71
C THR A 111 -7.17 18.76 1.46
N ILE A 112 -6.78 17.52 1.24
CA ILE A 112 -7.24 16.36 2.02
C ILE A 112 -6.04 15.57 2.52
N LEU A 113 -6.27 14.78 3.57
CA LEU A 113 -5.36 13.71 3.97
C LEU A 113 -5.97 12.37 3.55
N VAL A 114 -5.11 11.48 3.07
CA VAL A 114 -5.52 10.12 2.67
C VAL A 114 -4.66 9.07 3.37
N SER A 115 -5.23 7.87 3.49
CA SER A 115 -4.48 6.67 3.83
C SER A 115 -4.59 5.67 2.67
N HIS A 116 -3.45 5.17 2.23
CA HIS A 116 -3.33 4.26 1.09
C HIS A 116 -2.08 3.36 1.24
N ALA A 117 -1.95 2.37 0.38
CA ALA A 117 -0.79 1.48 0.34
C ALA A 117 -0.22 1.41 -1.08
N ASN A 118 1.04 1.02 -1.21
CA ASN A 118 1.74 0.83 -2.48
C ASN A 118 1.86 2.08 -3.39
N TRP A 119 1.79 3.29 -2.82
CA TRP A 119 1.88 4.51 -3.61
C TRP A 119 3.31 4.91 -3.95
N SER A 120 4.11 5.23 -2.93
CA SER A 120 5.50 5.61 -3.08
C SER A 120 6.46 4.52 -2.59
N PRO A 121 7.71 4.49 -3.09
CA PRO A 121 8.77 3.73 -2.44
C PRO A 121 9.08 4.35 -1.06
N ILE A 122 9.07 3.53 -0.02
CA ILE A 122 9.52 3.88 1.32
C ILE A 122 10.75 3.04 1.63
N GLU A 123 11.86 3.69 1.99
CA GLU A 123 13.14 3.03 2.24
C GLU A 123 13.58 2.13 1.06
N GLY A 124 13.35 2.60 -0.16
CA GLY A 124 13.72 1.89 -1.40
C GLY A 124 12.77 0.78 -1.82
N SER A 125 11.66 0.54 -1.12
CA SER A 125 10.71 -0.53 -1.46
C SER A 125 9.25 -0.06 -1.52
N ARG A 126 8.46 -0.68 -2.40
CA ARG A 126 7.01 -0.47 -2.56
C ARG A 126 6.21 -1.42 -1.64
N GLY A 127 4.88 -1.31 -1.69
CA GLY A 127 3.99 -2.15 -0.90
C GLY A 127 3.93 -1.80 0.59
N ARG A 128 4.08 -0.52 0.95
CA ARG A 128 3.93 -0.02 2.32
C ARG A 128 2.69 0.85 2.46
N ILE A 129 2.19 0.97 3.69
CA ILE A 129 1.10 1.88 4.06
C ILE A 129 1.67 3.28 4.30
N GLU A 130 1.00 4.27 3.74
CA GLU A 130 1.16 5.69 4.06
C GLU A 130 -0.17 6.17 4.67
N LYS A 131 -0.12 6.69 5.91
CA LYS A 131 -1.31 7.18 6.63
C LYS A 131 -1.31 8.70 6.71
N ASN A 132 -2.48 9.30 6.56
CA ASN A 132 -2.70 10.75 6.69
C ASN A 132 -1.76 11.60 5.82
N VAL A 133 -1.41 11.12 4.63
CA VAL A 133 -0.54 11.85 3.72
C VAL A 133 -1.33 12.82 2.87
N THR A 134 -0.70 13.94 2.51
CA THR A 134 -1.37 15.06 1.84
C THR A 134 -1.69 14.75 0.38
N VAL A 135 -2.90 15.13 -0.03
CA VAL A 135 -3.31 15.25 -1.42
C VAL A 135 -3.83 16.67 -1.62
N LEU A 136 -3.35 17.32 -2.69
CA LEU A 136 -3.69 18.68 -3.06
C LEU A 136 -4.40 18.67 -4.41
N ASP A 137 -5.61 19.24 -4.48
CA ASP A 137 -6.31 19.56 -5.71
C ASP A 137 -5.57 20.68 -6.46
N VAL A 138 -5.07 20.33 -7.64
CA VAL A 138 -4.40 21.25 -8.56
C VAL A 138 -5.21 21.52 -9.81
N SER A 139 -6.46 21.04 -9.87
CA SER A 139 -7.34 21.28 -11.00
C SER A 139 -7.66 22.78 -11.13
N ALA A 140 -7.74 23.23 -12.38
CA ALA A 140 -8.04 24.61 -12.71
C ALA A 140 -9.43 25.04 -12.19
N ARG A 141 -10.36 24.10 -12.02
CA ARG A 141 -11.76 24.36 -11.64
C ARG A 141 -12.06 24.12 -10.17
N ASN A 142 -11.10 23.67 -9.35
CA ASN A 142 -11.33 23.30 -7.95
C ASN A 142 -12.38 22.18 -7.81
N ASP A 143 -12.31 21.20 -8.70
CA ASP A 143 -13.29 20.13 -8.85
C ASP A 143 -12.68 18.75 -8.58
N TRP A 144 -11.47 18.71 -8.03
CA TRP A 144 -10.74 17.48 -7.70
C TRP A 144 -10.43 16.58 -8.89
N SER A 145 -10.57 17.05 -10.15
CA SER A 145 -10.27 16.24 -11.33
C SER A 145 -8.78 15.95 -11.50
N GLU A 146 -7.91 16.68 -10.80
CA GLU A 146 -6.47 16.56 -10.91
C GLU A 146 -5.78 16.85 -9.58
N VAL A 147 -4.92 15.95 -9.11
CA VAL A 147 -4.28 16.07 -7.80
C VAL A 147 -2.78 15.88 -7.83
N ARG A 148 -2.08 16.51 -6.89
CA ARG A 148 -0.72 16.12 -6.49
C ARG A 148 -0.78 15.37 -5.17
N VAL A 149 -0.03 14.28 -5.07
CA VAL A 149 -0.02 13.40 -3.91
C VAL A 149 1.36 13.48 -3.26
N TRP A 150 1.39 13.41 -1.94
CA TRP A 150 2.62 13.19 -1.18
C TRP A 150 3.46 12.06 -1.79
N TYR A 151 4.78 12.24 -1.78
CA TYR A 151 5.73 11.28 -2.32
C TYR A 151 6.91 11.13 -1.35
N ALA A 152 6.95 9.99 -0.64
CA ALA A 152 7.92 9.76 0.44
C ALA A 152 9.39 10.00 0.04
N PRO A 153 9.87 9.60 -1.17
CA PRO A 153 11.28 9.79 -1.54
C PRO A 153 11.78 11.24 -1.54
N ILE A 154 10.88 12.22 -1.72
CA ILE A 154 11.23 13.65 -1.73
C ILE A 154 10.68 14.40 -0.51
N HIS A 155 10.01 13.70 0.41
CA HIS A 155 9.35 14.28 1.59
C HIS A 155 8.48 15.51 1.27
N ASN A 156 7.76 15.46 0.14
CA ASN A 156 6.93 16.57 -0.32
C ASN A 156 5.86 16.05 -1.31
N LEU A 157 4.98 16.94 -1.78
CA LEU A 157 4.07 16.67 -2.89
C LEU A 157 4.87 16.34 -4.16
N GLY A 158 4.60 15.18 -4.76
CA GLY A 158 5.11 14.81 -6.07
C GLY A 158 4.71 15.83 -7.14
N ASN A 159 5.50 15.95 -8.20
CA ASN A 159 5.25 16.93 -9.27
C ASN A 159 4.23 16.46 -10.31
N THR A 160 3.86 15.18 -10.30
CA THR A 160 2.89 14.64 -11.26
C THR A 160 1.48 15.09 -10.90
N HIS A 161 0.77 15.56 -11.92
CA HIS A 161 -0.63 15.90 -11.89
C HIS A 161 -1.42 14.63 -12.24
N TRP A 162 -2.08 14.05 -11.24
CA TRP A 162 -2.75 12.77 -11.38
C TRP A 162 -4.24 12.95 -11.67
N PRO A 163 -4.78 12.34 -12.74
CA PRO A 163 -6.21 12.36 -13.01
C PRO A 163 -6.99 11.56 -11.97
N VAL A 164 -8.11 12.13 -11.52
CA VAL A 164 -9.02 11.53 -10.55
C VAL A 164 -10.41 11.46 -11.17
N SER A 165 -10.97 10.25 -11.24
CA SER A 165 -12.34 10.07 -11.71
C SER A 165 -13.38 10.58 -10.70
N GLY A 166 -13.05 10.51 -9.40
CA GLY A 166 -13.85 11.07 -8.32
C GLY A 166 -13.69 10.30 -7.00
N PHE A 167 -14.72 10.38 -6.17
CA PHE A 167 -14.81 9.77 -4.85
C PHE A 167 -15.98 8.79 -4.80
N ILE A 168 -15.71 7.59 -4.29
CA ILE A 168 -16.70 6.54 -4.03
C ILE A 168 -17.06 6.61 -2.55
N TYR A 169 -18.34 6.73 -2.26
CA TYR A 169 -18.87 6.81 -0.90
C TYR A 169 -19.40 5.45 -0.47
N ASN A 170 -19.15 5.03 0.77
CA ASN A 170 -19.77 3.84 1.34
C ASN A 170 -21.24 4.11 1.72
N ALA A 171 -22.05 4.43 0.72
CA ALA A 171 -23.47 4.72 0.81
C ALA A 171 -24.15 4.21 -0.46
N ARG A 172 -25.45 3.89 -0.36
CA ARG A 172 -26.23 3.50 -1.54
C ARG A 172 -26.33 4.66 -2.55
N PRO A 173 -26.47 4.37 -3.86
CA PRO A 173 -26.78 5.39 -4.84
C PRO A 173 -28.02 6.20 -4.43
N ASN A 174 -28.02 7.51 -4.71
CA ASN A 174 -29.11 8.44 -4.40
C ASN A 174 -29.44 8.63 -2.90
N SER A 175 -28.66 8.03 -2.00
CA SER A 175 -28.62 8.49 -0.61
C SER A 175 -28.08 9.91 -0.62
N GLY A 176 -28.90 10.90 -0.25
CA GLY A 176 -28.50 12.30 -0.21
C GLY A 176 -27.21 12.54 0.60
N PRO A 177 -26.68 13.78 0.61
CA PRO A 177 -25.35 14.09 1.17
C PRO A 177 -25.12 13.73 2.65
N ALA A 178 -26.14 13.26 3.38
CA ALA A 178 -26.08 12.85 4.79
C ALA A 178 -25.67 11.37 5.03
N GLY A 179 -25.51 10.54 4.01
CA GLY A 179 -25.30 9.08 4.19
C GLY A 179 -23.91 8.60 4.64
N GLY A 180 -23.04 9.47 5.15
CA GLY A 180 -21.62 9.14 5.40
C GLY A 180 -21.06 9.55 6.76
N GLN A 181 -21.88 9.99 7.72
CA GLN A 181 -21.43 10.15 9.10
C GLN A 181 -21.59 8.80 9.81
N ASP A 182 -20.53 8.02 9.84
CA ASP A 182 -20.44 6.87 10.72
C ASP A 182 -20.42 7.38 12.19
N PRO A 183 -21.43 7.08 13.03
CA PRO A 183 -21.51 7.59 14.41
C PRO A 183 -20.31 7.19 15.28
N THR A 184 -19.53 6.20 14.83
CA THR A 184 -18.37 5.67 15.53
C THR A 184 -17.15 6.60 15.49
N LEU A 185 -16.98 7.43 14.44
CA LEU A 185 -15.85 8.37 14.36
C LEU A 185 -16.16 9.71 15.07
N GLN A 186 -17.42 10.13 15.07
CA GLN A 186 -17.87 11.36 15.73
C GLN A 186 -17.72 11.31 17.26
N ARG A 187 -17.73 10.10 17.85
CA ARG A 187 -17.55 9.88 19.29
C ARG A 187 -16.09 10.10 19.76
N LEU A 188 -15.10 10.12 18.87
CA LEU A 188 -13.71 10.43 19.24
C LEU A 188 -13.47 11.94 19.39
N ASP A 189 -14.25 12.77 18.69
CA ASP A 189 -14.11 14.22 18.74
C ASP A 189 -14.78 14.83 19.99
N ASP A 190 -15.85 14.21 20.52
CA ASP A 190 -16.57 14.70 21.70
C ASP A 190 -15.84 14.51 23.03
N VAL A 191 -14.76 13.71 23.08
CA VAL A 191 -13.99 13.47 24.32
C VAL A 191 -12.83 14.46 24.50
N SER A 192 -12.46 15.22 23.45
CA SER A 192 -11.27 16.10 23.51
C SER A 192 -11.58 17.60 23.57
N ALA A 193 -12.85 18.01 23.59
CA ALA A 193 -13.21 19.43 23.65
C ALA A 193 -13.25 19.97 25.09
N THR A 194 -12.09 20.26 25.67
CA THR A 194 -12.00 21.29 26.72
C THR A 194 -11.55 22.60 26.05
N PRO A 195 -12.24 23.74 26.27
CA PRO A 195 -11.92 24.97 25.56
C PRO A 195 -10.71 25.66 26.20
N GLU A 196 -9.52 25.55 25.60
CA GLU A 196 -8.41 26.45 25.91
C GLU A 196 -8.40 27.62 24.91
N ALA A 197 -8.47 28.85 25.45
CA ALA A 197 -8.61 30.09 24.68
C ALA A 197 -7.36 30.41 23.83
N PRO A 198 -7.52 31.06 22.65
CA PRO A 198 -6.41 31.23 21.72
C PRO A 198 -5.45 32.36 22.17
N LYS A 199 -4.18 32.01 22.40
CA LYS A 199 -3.10 33.00 22.57
C LYS A 199 -2.71 33.57 21.20
N LYS A 200 -2.95 34.87 21.00
CA LYS A 200 -2.53 35.62 19.79
C LYS A 200 -1.02 35.54 19.59
N ARG A 201 -0.56 34.92 18.48
CA ARG A 201 0.83 35.01 18.03
C ARG A 201 1.00 36.05 16.91
N LYS A 202 2.07 36.83 17.02
CA LYS A 202 2.45 37.96 16.15
C LYS A 202 2.79 37.47 14.74
N LYS A 203 2.25 38.18 13.74
CA LYS A 203 2.45 37.96 12.29
C LYS A 203 3.88 38.31 11.88
N GLY A 204 4.72 37.29 11.71
CA GLY A 204 6.06 37.38 11.11
C GLY A 204 6.00 37.02 9.61
N ARG A 205 6.67 37.82 8.78
CA ARG A 205 6.63 37.78 7.31
C ARG A 205 7.43 36.59 6.73
N ARG A 206 6.80 35.42 6.63
CA ARG A 206 6.98 34.29 5.69
C ARG A 206 6.34 33.04 6.32
N SER A 207 5.02 32.96 6.23
CA SER A 207 4.27 31.77 6.62
C SER A 207 4.08 30.92 5.37
N ASP A 208 4.96 29.93 5.18
CA ASP A 208 4.65 28.82 4.28
C ASP A 208 3.87 27.78 5.10
N PRO A 209 2.53 27.71 4.96
CA PRO A 209 1.72 26.75 5.73
C PRO A 209 2.09 25.29 5.42
N ILE A 210 2.85 25.04 4.35
CA ILE A 210 3.26 23.71 3.89
C ILE A 210 4.32 23.12 4.83
N GLY A 211 5.24 23.92 5.36
CA GLY A 211 6.28 23.46 6.28
C GLY A 211 5.75 22.96 7.62
N GLU A 212 4.63 23.53 8.11
CA GLU A 212 4.03 23.13 9.39
C GLU A 212 3.26 21.81 9.30
N ILE A 213 2.68 21.48 8.14
CA ILE A 213 2.03 20.19 7.89
C ILE A 213 3.08 19.07 7.75
N ILE A 214 4.22 19.35 7.11
CA ILE A 214 5.34 18.41 6.97
C ILE A 214 5.98 18.08 8.34
N ALA A 215 5.96 19.02 9.29
CA ALA A 215 6.54 18.83 10.62
C ALA A 215 5.65 18.02 11.60
N GLY A 216 4.43 17.63 11.21
CA GLY A 216 3.52 16.87 12.07
C GLY A 216 3.05 17.63 13.31
N LEU A 217 2.98 18.97 13.25
CA LEU A 217 2.60 19.84 14.37
C LEU A 217 1.07 20.03 14.50
N TYR A 218 0.27 19.03 14.15
CA TYR A 218 -1.19 18.99 14.31
C TYR A 218 -1.66 17.68 14.92
#